data_AF-A0A8D8BNW7-F1
#
_entry.id   AF-A0A8D8BNW7-F1
#
_cell.length_a   1.000
_cell.length_b   1.000
_cell.length_c   1.000
_cell.angle_alpha   90.00
_cell.angle_beta   90.00
_cell.angle_gamma   90.00
#
_symmetry.space_group_name_H-M   'P 1'
#
loop_
_entity.id
_entity.type
_entity.pdbx_description
1 polymer ?
#
loop_
_entity_poly.entity_id
_entity_poly.type
_entity_poly.pdbx_seq_one_letter_code
_entity_poly.pdbx_strand_id
1 'polypeptide(L)'
;CCMTFEVIAATSVCFQPSTLKGTITPEETMSEKKKALFICLGNICRSPIAEAVFLKTVADAGVAADWEVDSAAIGAWHVGKSPDHRALSTMKKHDLPYDNRARQIKKADFDKYDYIFGMDRENMSDLARLAPGAGSKAKQLLLGD
;
A
#
# COMPACT_ATOMS: atom_id res chain seq x y z
N CYS A 1 52.57 0.69 47.69
CA CYS A 1 51.50 1.62 47.29
C CYS A 1 50.26 0.76 47.07
N CYS A 2 49.37 0.65 48.07
CA CYS A 2 48.01 1.22 48.03
C CYS A 2 47.33 1.08 46.66
N MET A 3 46.14 0.49 46.48
CA MET A 3 45.09 0.05 47.39
C MET A 3 44.05 -0.68 46.51
N THR A 4 43.49 -1.81 46.99
CA THR A 4 42.06 -2.24 46.93
C THR A 4 41.37 -2.43 45.55
N PHE A 5 40.52 -3.44 45.26
CA PHE A 5 39.74 -4.40 46.06
C PHE A 5 39.14 -5.48 45.12
N GLU A 6 39.08 -6.73 45.62
CA GLU A 6 38.11 -7.84 45.45
C GLU A 6 37.17 -7.87 44.22
N VAL A 7 37.12 -8.94 43.40
CA VAL A 7 36.71 -10.36 43.63
C VAL A 7 35.29 -10.50 44.19
N ILE A 8 34.39 -11.11 43.40
CA ILE A 8 33.33 -12.10 43.74
C ILE A 8 32.76 -12.53 42.36
N ALA A 9 33.20 -13.65 41.78
CA ALA A 9 32.79 -15.02 42.04
C ALA A 9 31.28 -15.28 41.81
N ALA A 10 30.96 -16.07 40.79
CA ALA A 10 30.36 -17.41 40.97
C ALA A 10 29.65 -17.90 39.70
N THR A 11 30.19 -19.01 39.17
CA THR A 11 29.47 -20.18 38.62
C THR A 11 28.30 -19.95 37.65
N SER A 12 28.47 -20.39 36.40
CA SER A 12 27.57 -21.40 35.86
C SER A 12 28.13 -22.10 34.61
N VAL A 13 28.48 -23.38 34.81
CA VAL A 13 28.24 -24.51 33.90
C VAL A 13 28.86 -24.48 32.49
N CYS A 14 29.87 -25.35 32.33
CA CYS A 14 30.19 -25.98 31.05
C CYS A 14 28.98 -26.77 30.53
N PHE A 15 28.46 -26.41 29.36
CA PHE A 15 27.62 -27.30 28.55
C PHE A 15 27.96 -27.09 27.06
N GLN A 16 28.85 -27.93 26.54
CA GLN A 16 28.83 -28.32 25.13
C GLN A 16 27.97 -29.59 25.02
N PRO A 17 27.57 -30.08 23.82
CA PRO A 17 27.32 -29.46 22.51
C PRO A 17 25.97 -29.94 21.92
N SER A 18 25.52 -29.41 20.78
CA SER A 18 24.95 -30.25 19.69
C SER A 18 24.47 -29.42 18.49
N THR A 19 25.00 -29.83 17.34
CA THR A 19 24.42 -29.75 16.00
C THR A 19 22.89 -29.59 15.94
N LEU A 20 22.44 -28.43 15.47
CA LEU A 20 21.27 -28.35 14.60
C LEU A 20 21.70 -27.65 13.31
N LYS A 21 21.79 -28.46 12.26
CA LYS A 21 21.76 -28.00 10.87
C LYS A 21 20.49 -27.17 10.70
N GLY A 22 20.66 -25.86 10.60
CA GLY A 22 19.65 -24.97 10.02
C GLY A 22 20.39 -24.14 8.99
N THR A 23 20.28 -24.51 7.73
CA THR A 23 20.56 -23.60 6.62
C THR A 23 19.73 -22.35 6.85
N ILE A 24 20.38 -21.28 7.30
CA ILE A 24 19.80 -19.95 7.36
C ILE A 24 19.74 -19.51 5.90
N THR A 25 18.61 -19.80 5.23
CA THR A 25 18.28 -19.14 3.98
C THR A 25 18.17 -17.64 4.28
N PRO A 26 18.67 -16.75 3.40
CA PRO A 26 18.47 -15.32 3.54
C PRO A 26 17.00 -15.01 3.22
N GLU A 27 16.10 -15.31 4.15
CA GLU A 27 14.71 -14.87 4.15
C GLU A 27 14.56 -13.81 5.26
N GLU A 28 15.45 -12.81 5.23
CA GLU A 28 15.32 -11.61 6.05
C GLU A 28 14.22 -10.72 5.42
N THR A 29 12.99 -10.92 5.90
CA THR A 29 11.87 -9.98 5.91
C THR A 29 11.68 -9.14 4.63
N MET A 30 11.02 -9.72 3.62
CA MET A 30 10.32 -8.88 2.64
C MET A 30 9.17 -8.18 3.38
N SER A 31 9.35 -6.90 3.71
CA SER A 31 8.25 -6.01 4.10
C SER A 31 7.18 -6.11 3.01
N GLU A 32 6.08 -6.82 3.29
CA GLU A 32 4.95 -6.94 2.38
C GLU A 32 4.42 -5.52 2.12
N LYS A 33 4.68 -5.01 0.92
CA LYS A 33 4.23 -3.68 0.53
C LYS A 33 2.71 -3.63 0.59
N LYS A 34 2.18 -2.66 1.34
CA LYS A 34 0.75 -2.42 1.44
C LYS A 34 0.23 -1.89 0.12
N LYS A 35 -0.88 -2.45 -0.37
CA LYS A 35 -1.42 -2.10 -1.67
C LYS A 35 -2.74 -1.37 -1.53
N ALA A 36 -2.81 -0.15 -2.05
CA ALA A 36 -4.00 0.70 -2.05
C ALA A 36 -4.48 1.00 -3.48
N LEU A 37 -5.79 0.90 -3.69
CA LEU A 37 -6.45 1.18 -4.96
C LEU A 37 -7.55 2.22 -4.78
N PHE A 38 -7.48 3.31 -5.54
CA PHE A 38 -8.49 4.37 -5.51
C PHE A 38 -9.48 4.24 -6.66
N ILE A 39 -10.78 4.19 -6.35
CA ILE A 39 -11.84 3.93 -7.32
C ILE A 39 -12.76 5.13 -7.46
N CYS A 40 -13.01 5.54 -8.70
CA CYS A 40 -14.15 6.39 -9.03
C CYS A 40 -14.84 5.89 -10.30
N LEU A 41 -15.93 6.55 -10.73
CA LEU A 41 -16.71 6.09 -11.88
C LEU A 41 -15.89 5.98 -13.19
N GLY A 42 -15.05 6.97 -13.48
CA GLY A 42 -14.37 7.13 -14.78
C GLY A 42 -12.85 7.26 -14.75
N ASN A 43 -12.23 7.29 -13.56
CA ASN A 43 -10.77 7.38 -13.37
C ASN A 43 -10.05 8.52 -14.13
N ILE A 44 -10.71 9.67 -14.28
CA ILE A 44 -10.13 10.86 -14.92
C ILE A 44 -10.09 12.10 -14.03
N CYS A 45 -10.84 12.14 -12.92
CA CYS A 45 -10.90 13.31 -12.05
C CYS A 45 -10.53 12.97 -10.61
N ARG A 46 -11.44 12.33 -9.87
CA ARG A 46 -11.33 12.14 -8.41
C ARG A 46 -10.26 11.13 -8.02
N SER A 47 -10.28 9.93 -8.60
CA SER A 47 -9.30 8.89 -8.23
C SER A 47 -7.84 9.19 -8.62
N PRO A 48 -7.55 9.81 -9.79
CA PRO A 48 -6.19 10.27 -10.08
C PRO A 48 -5.65 11.29 -9.07
N ILE A 49 -6.49 12.23 -8.63
CA ILE A 49 -6.09 13.23 -7.63
C ILE A 49 -5.79 12.55 -6.30
N ALA A 50 -6.65 11.65 -5.84
CA ALA A 50 -6.44 10.94 -4.58
C ALA A 50 -5.16 10.10 -4.59
N GLU A 51 -4.88 9.41 -5.70
CA GLU A 51 -3.63 8.68 -5.88
C GLU A 51 -2.41 9.61 -5.81
N ALA A 52 -2.42 10.73 -6.55
CA ALA A 52 -1.32 11.69 -6.55
C ALA A 52 -1.05 12.27 -5.15
N VAL A 53 -2.11 12.64 -4.44
CA VAL A 53 -2.04 13.16 -3.05
C VAL A 53 -1.50 12.08 -2.10
N PHE A 54 -1.97 10.84 -2.24
CA PHE A 54 -1.51 9.74 -1.41
C PHE A 54 -0.02 9.45 -1.64
N LEU A 55 0.42 9.37 -2.90
CA LEU A 55 1.82 9.19 -3.28
C LEU A 55 2.72 10.28 -2.69
N LYS A 56 2.27 11.55 -2.74
CA LYS A 56 3.00 12.66 -2.11
C LYS A 56 3.07 12.50 -0.59
N THR A 57 1.97 12.13 0.04
CA THR A 57 1.88 11.98 1.50
C THR A 57 2.80 10.87 2.00
N VAL A 58 2.84 9.71 1.33
CA VAL A 58 3.74 8.61 1.71
C VAL A 58 5.20 8.92 1.40
N ALA A 59 5.48 9.71 0.36
CA ALA A 59 6.82 10.21 0.07
C ALA A 59 7.30 11.17 1.16
N ASP A 60 6.45 12.11 1.58
CA ASP A 60 6.76 13.08 2.64
C ASP A 60 6.94 12.41 4.01
N ALA A 61 6.21 11.32 4.25
CA ALA A 61 6.35 10.50 5.45
C ALA A 61 7.55 9.53 5.39
N GLY A 62 8.26 9.44 4.26
CA GLY A 62 9.42 8.56 4.10
C GLY A 62 9.09 7.06 3.97
N VAL A 63 7.83 6.71 3.70
CA VAL A 63 7.35 5.31 3.63
C VAL A 63 6.88 4.92 2.22
N ALA A 64 7.20 5.70 1.19
CA ALA A 64 6.80 5.41 -0.19
C ALA A 64 7.27 4.03 -0.69
N ALA A 65 8.38 3.50 -0.18
CA ALA A 65 8.89 2.18 -0.55
C ALA A 65 7.99 1.03 -0.08
N ASP A 66 7.20 1.25 0.98
CA ASP A 66 6.32 0.26 1.61
C ASP A 66 4.91 0.25 1.01
N TRP A 67 4.60 1.15 0.07
CA TRP A 67 3.27 1.28 -0.52
C TRP A 67 3.28 1.06 -2.03
N GLU A 68 2.35 0.25 -2.52
CA GLU A 68 1.97 0.17 -3.94
C GLU A 68 0.60 0.85 -4.10
N VAL A 69 0.54 1.89 -4.91
CA VAL A 69 -0.66 2.73 -5.04
C VAL A 69 -1.05 2.79 -6.49
N ASP A 70 -2.35 2.70 -6.76
CA ASP A 70 -2.91 2.79 -8.10
C ASP A 70 -4.32 3.36 -8.06
N SER A 71 -4.88 3.71 -9.22
CA SER A 71 -6.26 4.12 -9.37
C SER A 71 -6.94 3.43 -10.53
N ALA A 72 -8.25 3.21 -10.41
CA ALA A 72 -9.05 2.59 -11.46
C ALA A 72 -10.48 3.14 -11.52
N ALA A 73 -11.16 2.79 -12.60
CA ALA A 73 -12.54 3.13 -12.90
C ALA A 73 -13.46 1.93 -12.69
N ILE A 74 -14.69 2.17 -12.24
CA ILE A 74 -15.77 1.18 -12.33
C ILE A 74 -16.13 0.93 -13.80
N GLY A 75 -16.28 1.99 -14.59
CA GLY A 75 -16.63 1.89 -16.01
C GLY A 75 -15.44 2.02 -16.95
N ALA A 76 -15.62 1.53 -18.17
CA ALA A 76 -14.56 1.49 -19.18
C ALA A 76 -14.46 2.74 -20.08
N TRP A 77 -15.30 3.76 -19.87
CA TRP A 77 -15.49 4.89 -20.82
C TRP A 77 -14.21 5.67 -21.16
N HIS A 78 -13.25 5.70 -20.25
CA HIS A 78 -12.03 6.48 -20.38
C HIS A 78 -10.76 5.65 -20.41
N VAL A 79 -10.84 4.32 -20.52
CA VAL A 79 -9.65 3.46 -20.50
C VAL A 79 -8.62 3.90 -21.55
N GLY A 80 -7.37 4.05 -21.12
CA GLY A 80 -6.24 4.51 -21.93
C GLY A 80 -6.14 6.03 -22.09
N LYS A 81 -7.13 6.81 -21.64
CA LYS A 81 -7.09 8.27 -21.70
C LYS A 81 -6.29 8.85 -20.55
N SER A 82 -5.70 10.02 -20.78
CA SER A 82 -5.12 10.82 -19.71
C SER A 82 -6.22 11.38 -18.78
N PRO A 83 -5.87 11.73 -17.53
CA PRO A 83 -6.79 12.42 -16.63
C PRO A 83 -7.30 13.73 -17.23
N ASP A 84 -8.44 14.20 -16.73
CA ASP A 84 -9.06 15.46 -17.15
C ASP A 84 -8.08 16.62 -16.95
N HIS A 85 -7.99 17.49 -17.95
CA HIS A 85 -7.11 18.66 -17.92
C HIS A 85 -7.30 19.56 -16.68
N ARG A 86 -8.51 19.64 -16.12
CA ARG A 86 -8.78 20.39 -14.89
C ARG A 86 -8.15 19.71 -13.68
N ALA A 87 -8.22 18.38 -13.61
CA ALA A 87 -7.56 17.61 -12.56
C ALA A 87 -6.03 17.76 -12.65
N LEU A 88 -5.46 17.65 -13.86
CA LEU A 88 -4.04 17.89 -14.11
C LEU A 88 -3.61 19.33 -13.76
N SER A 89 -4.44 20.32 -14.10
CA SER A 89 -4.17 21.73 -13.74
C SER A 89 -4.14 21.93 -12.23
N THR A 90 -5.08 21.34 -11.49
CA THR A 90 -5.08 21.38 -10.03
C THR A 90 -3.88 20.64 -9.44
N MET A 91 -3.58 19.43 -9.91
CA MET A 91 -2.41 18.67 -9.45
C MET A 91 -1.10 19.44 -9.69
N LYS A 92 -0.97 20.09 -10.86
CA LYS A 92 0.18 20.94 -11.17
C LYS A 92 0.32 22.14 -10.24
N LYS A 93 -0.79 22.76 -9.81
CA LYS A 93 -0.77 23.86 -8.83
C LYS A 93 -0.28 23.43 -7.44
N HIS A 94 -0.38 22.14 -7.13
CA HIS A 94 0.05 21.56 -5.86
C HIS A 94 1.33 20.73 -6.00
N ASP A 95 2.07 20.89 -7.11
CA ASP A 95 3.32 20.18 -7.39
C ASP A 95 3.18 18.64 -7.30
N LEU A 96 2.05 18.11 -7.77
CA LEU A 96 1.76 16.69 -7.84
C LEU A 96 1.99 16.20 -9.28
N PRO A 97 3.15 15.62 -9.61
CA PRO A 97 3.38 15.02 -10.91
C PRO A 97 2.54 13.75 -11.05
N TYR A 98 1.80 13.62 -12.17
CA TYR A 98 0.94 12.48 -12.42
C TYR A 98 0.86 12.17 -13.93
N ASP A 99 1.18 10.95 -14.32
CA ASP A 99 1.14 10.50 -15.73
C ASP A 99 0.35 9.19 -15.93
N ASN A 100 -0.32 8.68 -14.90
CA ASN A 100 -1.08 7.44 -15.06
C ASN A 100 -2.26 7.63 -16.01
N ARG A 101 -2.59 6.55 -16.73
CA ARG A 101 -3.69 6.50 -17.69
C ARG A 101 -4.87 5.80 -17.05
N ALA A 102 -6.06 6.25 -17.41
CA ALA A 102 -7.27 5.68 -16.87
C ALA A 102 -7.37 4.19 -17.21
N ARG A 103 -7.70 3.36 -16.23
CA ARG A 103 -7.91 1.91 -16.41
C ARG A 103 -9.19 1.46 -15.71
N GLN A 104 -9.75 0.34 -16.16
CA GLN A 104 -10.91 -0.26 -15.49
C GLN A 104 -10.46 -1.22 -14.38
N ILE A 105 -11.21 -1.28 -13.29
CA ILE A 105 -11.05 -2.28 -12.24
C ILE A 105 -11.32 -3.68 -12.79
N LYS A 106 -10.49 -4.64 -12.40
CA LYS A 106 -10.64 -6.06 -12.74
C LYS A 106 -10.93 -6.88 -11.49
N LYS A 107 -11.53 -8.06 -11.65
CA LYS A 107 -11.76 -8.99 -10.52
C LYS A 107 -10.48 -9.35 -9.78
N ALA A 108 -9.36 -9.50 -10.52
CA ALA A 108 -8.05 -9.76 -9.94
C ALA A 108 -7.53 -8.62 -9.03
N ASP A 109 -8.04 -7.39 -9.18
CA ASP A 109 -7.65 -6.29 -8.29
C ASP A 109 -8.17 -6.50 -6.86
N PHE A 110 -9.30 -7.18 -6.69
CA PHE A 110 -9.85 -7.50 -5.36
C PHE A 110 -9.00 -8.50 -4.57
N ASP A 111 -8.18 -9.29 -5.27
CA ASP A 111 -7.24 -10.24 -4.67
C ASP A 111 -5.83 -9.65 -4.55
N LYS A 112 -5.46 -8.75 -5.47
CA LYS A 112 -4.15 -8.10 -5.51
C LYS A 112 -4.01 -7.03 -4.43
N TYR A 113 -5.03 -6.20 -4.22
CA TYR A 113 -4.95 -5.02 -3.34
C TYR A 113 -5.45 -5.33 -1.92
N ASP A 114 -4.83 -4.71 -0.92
CA ASP A 114 -5.24 -4.86 0.48
C ASP A 114 -6.35 -3.86 0.84
N TYR A 115 -6.32 -2.67 0.23
CA TYR A 115 -7.28 -1.59 0.45
C TYR A 115 -7.84 -1.10 -0.87
N ILE A 116 -9.16 -1.03 -0.97
CA ILE A 116 -9.88 -0.41 -2.08
C ILE A 116 -10.70 0.75 -1.52
N PHE A 117 -10.39 1.96 -1.97
CA PHE A 117 -11.05 3.18 -1.53
C PHE A 117 -12.06 3.66 -2.59
N GLY A 118 -13.34 3.62 -2.25
CA GLY A 118 -14.39 4.27 -3.04
C GLY A 118 -14.51 5.76 -2.70
N MET A 119 -14.77 6.60 -3.70
CA MET A 119 -14.91 8.05 -3.49
C MET A 119 -16.31 8.48 -3.03
N ASP A 120 -17.33 7.66 -3.33
CA ASP A 120 -18.72 7.92 -2.98
C ASP A 120 -19.48 6.60 -2.71
N ARG A 121 -20.68 6.72 -2.14
CA ARG A 121 -21.52 5.56 -1.80
C ARG A 121 -21.96 4.77 -3.03
N GLU A 122 -22.11 5.42 -4.18
CA GLU A 122 -22.45 4.75 -5.43
C GLU A 122 -21.31 3.86 -5.91
N ASN A 123 -20.06 4.34 -5.79
CA ASN A 123 -18.87 3.56 -6.11
C ASN A 123 -18.75 2.36 -5.19
N MET A 124 -19.08 2.51 -3.90
CA MET A 124 -19.08 1.39 -2.95
C MET A 124 -20.16 0.34 -3.30
N SER A 125 -21.34 0.77 -3.72
CA SER A 125 -22.41 -0.13 -4.20
C SER A 125 -21.98 -0.91 -5.44
N ASP A 126 -21.37 -0.22 -6.41
CA ASP A 126 -20.84 -0.84 -7.63
C ASP A 126 -19.68 -1.81 -7.32
N LEU A 127 -18.78 -1.44 -6.41
CA LEU A 127 -17.68 -2.29 -5.96
C LEU A 127 -18.20 -3.57 -5.29
N ALA A 128 -19.22 -3.45 -4.42
CA ALA A 128 -19.86 -4.60 -3.79
C ALA A 128 -20.49 -5.54 -4.83
N ARG A 129 -21.04 -5.01 -5.92
CA ARG A 129 -21.57 -5.80 -7.04
C ARG A 129 -20.49 -6.47 -7.88
N LEU A 130 -19.33 -5.84 -8.01
CA LEU A 130 -18.20 -6.33 -8.81
C LEU A 130 -17.31 -7.32 -8.05
N ALA A 131 -17.31 -7.24 -6.72
CA ALA A 131 -16.49 -8.08 -5.88
C ALA A 131 -16.76 -9.57 -6.14
N PRO A 132 -15.73 -10.39 -6.40
CA PRO A 132 -15.90 -11.83 -6.33
C PRO A 132 -16.30 -12.18 -4.88
N GLY A 133 -17.28 -13.08 -4.71
CA GLY A 133 -17.91 -13.38 -3.42
C GLY A 133 -16.95 -13.77 -2.27
N ALA A 134 -17.52 -14.10 -1.11
CA ALA A 134 -16.82 -14.30 0.17
C ALA A 134 -15.40 -14.91 0.06
N GLY A 135 -14.37 -14.06 0.05
CA GLY A 135 -12.98 -14.46 -0.18
C GLY A 135 -12.04 -13.36 -0.68
N SER A 136 -12.56 -12.21 -1.12
CA SER A 136 -11.73 -11.07 -1.54
C SER A 136 -10.80 -10.60 -0.41
N LYS A 137 -9.49 -10.47 -0.69
CA LYS A 137 -8.48 -9.94 0.25
C LYS A 137 -8.72 -8.46 0.57
N ALA A 138 -9.20 -7.71 -0.42
CA ALA A 138 -9.34 -6.27 -0.34
C ALA A 138 -10.38 -5.79 0.68
N LYS A 139 -9.97 -4.91 1.59
CA LYS A 139 -10.86 -4.12 2.45
C LYS A 139 -11.41 -2.94 1.67
N GLN A 140 -12.73 -2.93 1.47
CA GLN A 140 -13.43 -1.84 0.78
C GLN A 140 -13.78 -0.76 1.81
N LEU A 141 -13.30 0.47 1.58
CA LEU A 141 -13.48 1.61 2.49
C LEU A 141 -13.97 2.82 1.69
N LEU A 142 -14.83 3.65 2.30
CA LEU A 142 -15.18 4.95 1.74
C LEU A 142 -14.10 5.96 2.11
N LEU A 143 -13.61 6.73 1.14
CA LEU A 143 -12.65 7.78 1.42
C LEU A 143 -13.36 8.96 2.08
N GLY A 144 -13.11 9.17 3.37
CA GLY A 144 -13.67 10.27 4.16
C GLY A 144 -14.72 9.87 5.20
N ASP A 145 -15.00 8.57 5.37
CA ASP A 145 -15.71 8.02 6.54
C ASP A 145 -14.77 7.86 7.76
#